data_AF-A0A849PYW6-F1
#
_entry.id   AF-A0A849PYW6-F1
#
_cell.length_a   1.000
_cell.length_b   1.000
_cell.length_c   1.000
_cell.angle_alpha   90.00
_cell.angle_beta   90.00
_cell.angle_gamma   90.00
#
_symmetry.space_group_name_H-M   'P 1'
#
loop_
_entity.id
_entity.type
_entity.pdbx_description
1 polymer ?
#
loop_
_entity_poly.entity_id
_entity_poly.type
_entity_poly.pdbx_seq_one_letter_code
_entity_poly.pdbx_strand_id
1 'polypeptide(L)'
;MVAIIATSGTSMAYGADLWDETGTASLPPIVIIQPGESLVVSYHMEGIADLNEPHVYEYDVSVRSGSGSPTDIEITYPHNVTPTSDPFVDVGNITITKNASTPMDTVYTIQIKAGPQGLGAVIDAASRTNEVPEFPIIALPVATIIGLAFFLRRRKGE
;
A
#
# COMPACT_ATOMS: atom_id res chain seq x y z
N MET A 1 37.99 5.41 -22.52
CA MET A 1 37.50 4.32 -21.65
C MET A 1 38.48 4.17 -20.50
N VAL A 2 38.11 4.65 -19.31
CA VAL A 2 38.66 4.19 -18.03
C VAL A 2 37.48 4.21 -17.07
N ALA A 3 36.99 3.02 -16.73
CA ALA A 3 36.02 2.80 -15.69
C ALA A 3 36.76 2.87 -14.34
N ILE A 4 36.33 3.75 -13.45
CA ILE A 4 36.70 3.65 -12.05
C ILE A 4 35.62 2.77 -11.42
N ILE A 5 35.92 1.47 -11.33
CA ILE A 5 35.19 0.55 -10.47
C ILE A 5 35.72 0.82 -9.05
N ALA A 6 34.94 1.52 -8.25
CA ALA A 6 35.15 1.59 -6.81
C ALA A 6 34.20 0.58 -6.16
N THR A 7 34.65 -0.67 -6.03
CA THR A 7 34.15 -1.58 -4.99
C THR A 7 34.90 -1.28 -3.71
N SER A 8 34.27 -0.56 -2.78
CA SER A 8 34.73 -0.51 -1.39
C SER A 8 33.60 -0.06 -0.47
N GLY A 9 33.07 -1.02 0.29
CA GLY A 9 32.26 -0.78 1.49
C GLY A 9 30.81 -1.20 1.39
N THR A 10 30.50 -2.51 1.31
CA THR A 10 29.25 -2.96 1.91
C THR A 10 29.47 -2.93 3.42
N SER A 11 29.33 -1.75 4.04
CA SER A 11 28.82 -1.76 5.41
C SER A 11 27.52 -2.54 5.32
N MET A 12 27.34 -3.61 6.10
CA MET A 12 26.01 -4.20 6.25
C MET A 12 25.17 -3.12 6.93
N ALA A 13 24.55 -2.26 6.12
CA ALA A 13 23.67 -1.22 6.61
C ALA A 13 22.45 -1.97 7.10
N TYR A 14 22.11 -1.77 8.37
CA TYR A 14 20.86 -2.27 8.93
C TYR A 14 19.72 -1.86 8.01
N GLY A 15 18.98 -2.84 7.51
CA GLY A 15 17.89 -2.67 6.56
C GLY A 15 16.55 -2.78 7.28
N ALA A 16 15.61 -1.90 6.95
CA ALA A 16 14.23 -2.00 7.38
C ALA A 16 13.31 -1.85 6.17
N ASP A 17 12.31 -2.72 6.06
CA ASP A 17 11.34 -2.71 4.97
C ASP A 17 9.95 -3.13 5.45
N LEU A 18 8.90 -2.70 4.74
CA LEU A 18 7.53 -3.16 5.00
C LEU A 18 7.16 -4.24 4.00
N TRP A 19 6.69 -5.36 4.51
CA TRP A 19 6.31 -6.52 3.72
C TRP A 19 4.79 -6.75 3.79
N ASP A 20 4.28 -7.59 2.90
CA ASP A 20 2.89 -8.04 2.91
C ASP A 20 2.47 -8.68 4.25
N GLU A 21 1.17 -8.91 4.44
CA GLU A 21 0.62 -9.46 5.68
C GLU A 21 1.20 -10.84 6.06
N THR A 22 1.70 -11.59 5.09
CA THR A 22 2.28 -12.93 5.28
C THR A 22 3.79 -12.90 5.50
N GLY A 23 4.43 -11.74 5.34
CA GLY A 23 5.87 -11.60 5.49
C GLY A 23 6.63 -12.35 4.41
N THR A 24 6.14 -12.36 3.18
CA THR A 24 6.75 -13.06 2.05
C THR A 24 7.36 -12.14 0.99
N ALA A 25 6.86 -10.91 0.86
CA ALA A 25 7.34 -9.97 -0.15
C ALA A 25 7.29 -8.52 0.34
N SER A 26 8.26 -7.73 -0.11
CA SER A 26 8.29 -6.27 0.08
C SER A 26 7.09 -5.60 -0.57
N LEU A 27 6.51 -4.62 0.12
CA LEU A 27 5.44 -3.79 -0.41
C LEU A 27 5.98 -2.84 -1.48
N PRO A 28 5.15 -2.48 -2.46
CA PRO A 28 5.53 -1.44 -3.41
C PRO A 28 5.70 -0.09 -2.68
N PRO A 29 6.54 0.83 -3.21
CA PRO A 29 6.76 2.14 -2.59
C PRO A 29 5.49 2.98 -2.40
N ILE A 30 4.47 2.72 -3.22
CA ILE A 30 3.15 3.36 -3.14
C ILE A 30 2.09 2.27 -3.04
N VAL A 31 1.25 2.36 -2.00
CA VAL A 31 0.08 1.49 -1.81
C VAL A 31 -1.20 2.33 -1.86
N ILE A 32 -2.25 1.76 -2.44
CA ILE A 32 -3.57 2.40 -2.52
C ILE A 32 -4.42 1.85 -1.38
N ILE A 33 -4.88 2.74 -0.49
CA ILE A 33 -5.78 2.41 0.62
C ILE A 33 -7.00 3.32 0.51
N GLN A 34 -8.18 2.72 0.41
CA GLN A 34 -9.45 3.45 0.33
C GLN A 34 -9.82 4.05 1.70
N PRO A 35 -10.58 5.16 1.75
CA PRO A 35 -11.13 5.64 3.01
C PRO A 35 -12.02 4.58 3.65
N GLY A 36 -11.76 4.25 4.92
CA GLY A 36 -12.42 3.19 5.66
C GLY A 36 -11.78 1.80 5.52
N GLU A 37 -10.70 1.68 4.76
CA GLU A 37 -9.95 0.43 4.59
C GLU A 37 -8.75 0.37 5.54
N SER A 38 -8.35 -0.86 5.87
CA SER A 38 -7.15 -1.18 6.64
C SER A 38 -6.22 -2.06 5.83
N LEU A 39 -4.93 -1.79 5.93
CA LEU A 39 -3.85 -2.59 5.38
C LEU A 39 -3.05 -3.20 6.52
N VAL A 40 -2.88 -4.52 6.50
CA VAL A 40 -1.99 -5.23 7.43
C VAL A 40 -0.65 -5.46 6.76
N VAL A 41 0.44 -5.11 7.45
CA VAL A 41 1.80 -5.20 6.94
C VAL A 41 2.71 -5.88 7.96
N SER A 42 3.79 -6.46 7.46
CA SER A 42 4.86 -7.05 8.26
C SER A 42 6.08 -6.12 8.29
N TYR A 43 6.87 -6.19 9.36
CA TYR A 43 8.12 -5.42 9.45
C TYR A 43 9.31 -6.34 9.25
N HIS A 44 10.07 -6.13 8.18
CA HIS A 44 11.27 -6.87 7.86
C HIS A 44 12.52 -6.11 8.30
N MET A 45 13.42 -6.81 8.96
CA MET A 45 14.67 -6.29 9.53
C MET A 45 15.85 -7.13 9.04
N GLU A 46 16.91 -6.45 8.61
CA GLU A 46 18.18 -7.05 8.19
C GLU A 46 19.36 -6.38 8.88
N GLY A 47 20.42 -7.16 9.10
CA GLY A 47 21.67 -6.70 9.66
C GLY A 47 21.58 -6.39 11.14
N ILE A 48 20.78 -7.12 11.92
CA ILE A 48 20.39 -6.82 13.32
C ILE A 48 21.55 -7.06 14.31
N ALA A 49 21.80 -6.16 15.28
CA ALA A 49 22.82 -6.30 16.33
C ALA A 49 22.28 -7.01 17.55
N ASP A 50 21.12 -6.54 18.01
CA ASP A 50 20.63 -6.81 19.36
C ASP A 50 19.49 -7.84 19.28
N LEU A 51 19.84 -9.08 18.93
CA LEU A 51 18.87 -10.17 18.90
C LEU A 51 18.32 -10.47 20.30
N ASN A 52 17.04 -10.78 20.36
CA ASN A 52 16.26 -11.06 21.56
C ASN A 52 16.04 -9.84 22.48
N GLU A 53 16.30 -8.63 21.99
CA GLU A 53 15.92 -7.39 22.67
C GLU A 53 14.65 -6.77 22.06
N PRO A 54 13.72 -6.25 22.88
CA PRO A 54 12.53 -5.62 22.36
C PRO A 54 12.84 -4.24 21.76
N HIS A 55 12.47 -4.06 20.49
CA HIS A 55 12.52 -2.79 19.78
C HIS A 55 11.12 -2.17 19.74
N VAL A 56 10.98 -0.97 20.30
CA VAL A 56 9.71 -0.24 20.33
C VAL A 56 9.38 0.26 18.93
N TYR A 57 8.14 0.04 18.50
CA TYR A 57 7.63 0.66 17.27
C TYR A 57 7.33 2.13 17.47
N GLU A 58 7.79 2.94 16.54
CA GLU A 58 7.46 4.35 16.40
C GLU A 58 6.98 4.59 14.96
N TYR A 59 6.11 5.57 14.78
CA TYR A 59 5.69 5.97 13.44
C TYR A 59 5.56 7.47 13.32
N ASP A 60 5.70 7.95 12.09
CA ASP A 60 5.40 9.32 11.69
C ASP A 60 4.52 9.27 10.45
N VAL A 61 3.47 10.10 10.44
CA VAL A 61 2.59 10.27 9.29
C VAL A 61 2.66 11.72 8.86
N SER A 62 2.91 11.94 7.59
CA SER A 62 2.86 13.28 6.99
C SER A 62 1.99 13.27 5.74
N VAL A 63 1.34 14.40 5.48
CA VAL A 63 0.57 14.59 4.24
C VAL A 63 1.53 15.06 3.17
N ARG A 64 1.72 14.23 2.14
CA ARG A 64 2.57 14.55 1.00
C ARG A 64 1.85 15.45 0.00
N SER A 65 0.56 15.20 -0.24
CA SER A 65 -0.30 16.04 -1.09
C SER A 65 -1.79 15.79 -0.80
N GLY A 66 -2.64 16.80 -1.00
CA GLY A 66 -4.10 16.70 -0.79
C GLY A 66 -4.58 17.61 0.34
N SER A 67 -5.84 17.46 0.73
CA SER A 67 -6.48 18.26 1.79
C SER A 67 -6.68 17.50 3.11
N GLY A 68 -6.25 16.25 3.19
CA GLY A 68 -6.30 15.46 4.43
C GLY A 68 -5.32 15.94 5.50
N SER A 69 -5.38 15.26 6.65
CA SER A 69 -4.60 15.49 7.86
C SER A 69 -3.85 14.22 8.26
N PRO A 70 -2.66 14.29 8.88
CA PRO A 70 -1.98 13.10 9.42
C PRO A 70 -2.86 12.25 10.35
N THR A 71 -3.79 12.88 11.06
CA THR A 71 -4.76 12.23 11.96
C THR A 71 -5.80 11.37 11.24
N ASP A 72 -5.84 11.42 9.91
CA ASP A 72 -6.70 10.58 9.08
C ASP A 72 -6.17 9.13 8.96
N ILE A 73 -4.91 8.91 9.32
CA ILE A 73 -4.28 7.60 9.35
C ILE A 73 -4.10 7.18 10.81
N GLU A 74 -4.56 5.98 11.12
CA GLU A 74 -4.36 5.32 12.41
C GLU A 74 -3.44 4.12 12.21
N ILE A 75 -2.36 4.05 12.98
CA ILE A 75 -1.42 2.93 12.94
C ILE A 75 -1.44 2.26 14.31
N THR A 76 -1.70 0.95 14.31
CA THR A 76 -1.73 0.14 15.53
C THR A 76 -0.81 -1.07 15.39
N TYR A 77 -0.25 -1.47 16.52
CA TYR A 77 0.61 -2.64 16.67
C TYR A 77 0.38 -3.22 18.08
N PRO A 78 -0.06 -4.49 18.21
CA PRO A 78 -0.38 -5.09 19.51
C PRO A 78 0.85 -5.38 20.38
N HIS A 79 2.04 -5.43 19.79
CA HIS A 79 3.30 -5.65 20.52
C HIS A 79 4.50 -5.01 19.81
N ASN A 80 5.57 -4.82 20.57
CA ASN A 80 6.88 -4.42 20.07
C ASN A 80 7.59 -5.61 19.39
N VAL A 81 8.46 -5.34 18.41
CA VAL A 81 9.22 -6.39 17.73
C VAL A 81 10.39 -6.87 18.58
N THR A 82 10.60 -8.19 18.64
CA THR A 82 11.75 -8.80 19.31
C THR A 82 12.41 -9.79 18.35
N PRO A 83 13.42 -9.37 17.57
CA PRO A 83 14.02 -10.20 16.53
C PRO A 83 14.81 -11.35 17.15
N THR A 84 14.55 -12.57 16.70
CA THR A 84 15.23 -13.79 17.20
C THR A 84 16.26 -14.35 16.22
N SER A 85 16.30 -13.81 15.01
CA SER A 85 17.21 -14.17 13.92
C SER A 85 17.61 -12.95 13.12
N ASP A 86 18.57 -13.09 12.21
CA ASP A 86 18.91 -12.07 11.22
C ASP A 86 19.03 -12.76 9.84
N PRO A 87 18.19 -12.43 8.84
CA PRO A 87 17.08 -11.48 8.89
C PRO A 87 15.93 -11.93 9.80
N PHE A 88 15.03 -10.99 10.13
CA PHE A 88 13.82 -11.23 10.90
C PHE A 88 12.61 -10.55 10.25
N VAL A 89 11.44 -11.19 10.33
CA VAL A 89 10.16 -10.61 9.92
C VAL A 89 9.17 -10.71 11.06
N ASP A 90 8.63 -9.56 11.47
CA ASP A 90 7.48 -9.48 12.36
C ASP A 90 6.18 -9.53 11.55
N VAL A 91 5.64 -10.73 11.39
CA VAL A 91 4.59 -11.04 10.42
C VAL A 91 3.23 -10.48 10.85
N GLY A 92 2.62 -9.65 10.00
CA GLY A 92 1.24 -9.18 10.12
C GLY A 92 0.95 -8.36 11.37
N ASN A 93 1.97 -7.75 11.98
CA ASN A 93 1.84 -7.07 13.27
C ASN A 93 1.38 -5.62 13.17
N ILE A 94 1.56 -4.96 12.03
CA ILE A 94 1.25 -3.54 11.89
C ILE A 94 -0.03 -3.37 11.06
N THR A 95 -1.03 -2.69 11.61
CA THR A 95 -2.25 -2.34 10.90
C THR A 95 -2.30 -0.85 10.64
N ILE A 96 -2.36 -0.47 9.37
CA ILE A 96 -2.53 0.90 8.88
C ILE A 96 -3.98 1.08 8.45
N THR A 97 -4.73 1.89 9.17
CA THR A 97 -6.13 2.18 8.89
C THR A 97 -6.27 3.60 8.37
N LYS A 98 -7.02 3.76 7.28
CA LYS A 98 -7.40 5.07 6.77
C LYS A 98 -8.83 5.37 7.16
N ASN A 99 -9.07 6.51 7.81
CA ASN A 99 -10.41 6.87 8.28
C ASN A 99 -11.40 6.97 7.11
N ALA A 100 -12.67 6.59 7.35
CA ALA A 100 -13.74 6.72 6.37
C ALA A 100 -14.03 8.19 6.00
N SER A 101 -13.72 9.16 6.86
CA SER A 101 -13.90 10.58 6.58
C SER A 101 -12.75 11.24 5.82
N THR A 102 -11.71 10.48 5.47
CA THR A 102 -10.53 11.03 4.80
C THR A 102 -10.87 11.56 3.41
N PRO A 103 -10.41 12.77 3.05
CA PRO A 103 -10.59 13.30 1.70
C PRO A 103 -9.98 12.39 0.63
N MET A 104 -10.71 12.21 -0.46
CA MET A 104 -10.21 11.52 -1.65
C MET A 104 -8.98 12.23 -2.22
N ASP A 105 -8.17 11.48 -2.96
CA ASP A 105 -6.93 11.94 -3.62
C ASP A 105 -5.83 12.49 -2.68
N THR A 106 -5.94 12.25 -1.36
CA THR A 106 -4.85 12.55 -0.42
C THR A 106 -3.81 11.44 -0.44
N VAL A 107 -2.54 11.84 -0.54
CA VAL A 107 -1.34 11.00 -0.48
C VAL A 107 -0.61 11.29 0.82
N TYR A 108 -0.36 10.24 1.59
CA TYR A 108 0.35 10.26 2.86
C TYR A 108 1.70 9.60 2.70
N THR A 109 2.70 10.08 3.42
CA THR A 109 3.96 9.37 3.63
C THR A 109 3.96 8.85 5.06
N ILE A 110 4.08 7.54 5.20
CA ILE A 110 4.09 6.83 6.47
C ILE A 110 5.49 6.27 6.69
N GLN A 111 6.12 6.68 7.78
CA GLN A 111 7.40 6.13 8.22
C GLN A 111 7.17 5.29 9.46
N ILE A 112 7.57 4.03 9.45
CA ILE A 112 7.54 3.14 10.61
C ILE A 112 8.97 2.78 10.98
N LYS A 113 9.30 2.89 12.26
CA LYS A 113 10.62 2.64 12.84
C LYS A 113 10.49 1.60 13.95
N ALA A 114 11.53 0.80 14.12
CA ALA A 114 11.68 -0.07 15.27
C ALA A 114 13.12 -0.03 15.77
N GLY A 115 13.32 0.28 17.05
CA GLY A 115 14.63 0.24 17.70
C GLY A 115 15.40 1.57 17.65
N PRO A 116 16.71 1.58 18.03
CA PRO A 116 17.47 2.80 18.16
C PRO A 116 17.59 3.57 16.83
N GLN A 117 17.62 4.91 16.97
CA GLN A 117 17.45 5.95 15.94
C GLN A 117 18.14 5.66 14.60
N GLY A 118 17.35 5.68 13.52
CA GLY A 118 17.84 5.60 12.13
C GLY A 118 17.23 4.47 11.30
N LEU A 119 16.57 3.52 11.95
CA LEU A 119 15.92 2.37 11.31
C LEU A 119 14.46 2.70 11.03
N GLY A 120 14.09 2.80 9.76
CA GLY A 120 12.69 3.01 9.40
C GLY A 120 12.39 2.67 7.96
N ALA A 121 11.29 1.98 7.76
CA ALA A 121 10.70 1.76 6.46
C ALA A 121 9.73 2.89 6.14
N VAL A 122 9.67 3.30 4.87
CA VAL A 122 8.83 4.39 4.40
C VAL A 122 7.94 3.89 3.28
N ILE A 123 6.65 4.18 3.38
CA ILE A 123 5.66 3.87 2.35
C ILE A 123 4.77 5.07 2.10
N ASP A 124 4.38 5.27 0.84
CA ASP A 124 3.37 6.25 0.50
C ASP A 124 2.00 5.58 0.36
N ALA A 125 0.99 6.11 1.05
CA ALA A 125 -0.39 5.64 0.96
C ALA A 125 -1.26 6.65 0.21
N ALA A 126 -1.92 6.23 -0.87
CA ALA A 126 -2.77 7.09 -1.70
C ALA A 126 -4.24 6.69 -1.64
N SER A 127 -5.15 7.68 -1.61
CA SER A 127 -6.57 7.46 -1.92
C SER A 127 -6.79 7.47 -3.43
N ARG A 128 -7.65 6.59 -3.94
CA ARG A 128 -8.23 6.73 -5.26
C ARG A 128 -9.72 6.48 -5.21
N THR A 129 -10.54 7.41 -5.67
CA THR A 129 -11.96 7.10 -5.88
C THR A 129 -12.08 6.08 -7.00
N ASN A 130 -12.45 4.84 -6.70
CA ASN A 130 -12.90 3.90 -7.72
C ASN A 130 -14.30 4.33 -8.18
N GLU A 131 -14.40 5.44 -8.91
CA GLU A 131 -15.55 5.67 -9.77
C GLU A 131 -15.40 4.72 -10.96
N VAL A 132 -15.97 3.53 -10.85
CA VAL A 132 -16.30 2.73 -12.04
C VAL A 132 -17.35 3.56 -12.78
N PRO A 133 -17.09 4.04 -14.01
CA PRO A 133 -18.16 4.57 -14.83
C PRO A 133 -19.06 3.37 -15.13
N GLU A 134 -20.18 3.27 -14.42
CA GLU A 134 -21.25 2.38 -14.82
C GLU A 134 -21.70 2.84 -16.21
N PHE A 135 -21.23 2.15 -17.24
CA PHE A 135 -21.81 2.33 -18.57
C PHE A 135 -23.31 2.06 -18.42
N PRO A 136 -24.19 2.96 -18.86
CA PRO A 136 -25.62 2.74 -18.75
C PRO A 136 -25.96 1.42 -19.46
N ILE A 137 -26.47 0.45 -18.70
CA ILE A 137 -27.04 -0.84 -19.16
C ILE A 137 -28.36 -0.59 -19.93
N ILE A 138 -28.37 0.41 -20.81
CA ILE A 138 -29.51 0.78 -21.66
C ILE A 138 -29.14 0.61 -23.14
N ALA A 139 -27.88 0.30 -23.47
CA ALA A 139 -27.48 0.02 -24.85
C ALA A 139 -27.96 -1.37 -25.36
N LEU A 140 -28.21 -2.34 -24.47
CA LEU A 140 -28.53 -3.72 -24.88
C LEU A 140 -29.99 -3.95 -25.38
N PRO A 141 -31.03 -3.24 -24.89
CA PRO A 141 -32.39 -3.44 -25.40
C PRO A 141 -32.69 -2.69 -26.70
N VAL A 142 -32.09 -1.52 -26.91
CA VAL A 142 -32.48 -0.63 -28.03
C VAL A 142 -31.96 -1.14 -29.37
N ALA A 143 -30.75 -1.72 -29.40
CA ALA A 143 -30.21 -2.35 -30.62
C ALA A 143 -31.06 -3.55 -31.07
N THR A 144 -31.62 -4.31 -30.13
CA THR A 144 -32.47 -5.48 -30.41
C THR A 144 -33.81 -5.07 -31.03
N ILE A 145 -34.41 -3.96 -30.58
CA ILE A 145 -35.70 -3.48 -31.10
C ILE A 145 -35.56 -2.88 -32.51
N ILE A 146 -34.49 -2.13 -32.78
CA ILE A 146 -34.24 -1.58 -34.14
C ILE A 146 -33.88 -2.71 -35.12
N GLY A 147 -33.09 -3.70 -34.69
CA GLY A 147 -32.75 -4.87 -35.50
C GLY A 147 -33.97 -5.71 -35.89
N LEU A 148 -34.95 -5.85 -35.00
CA LEU A 148 -36.18 -6.62 -35.27
C LEU A 148 -37.13 -5.90 -36.25
N ALA A 149 -37.19 -4.56 -36.21
CA ALA A 149 -38.00 -3.76 -37.13
C ALA A 149 -37.51 -3.82 -38.58
N PHE A 150 -36.20 -3.94 -38.80
CA PHE A 150 -35.63 -4.12 -40.14
C PHE A 150 -35.89 -5.52 -40.72
N PHE A 151 -35.88 -6.57 -39.88
CA PHE A 151 -36.13 -7.94 -40.34
C PHE A 151 -37.59 -8.18 -40.76
N LEU A 152 -38.56 -7.57 -40.08
CA LEU A 152 -39.98 -7.75 -40.38
C LEU A 152 -40.44 -7.01 -41.66
N ARG A 153 -39.79 -5.90 -42.04
CA ARG A 153 -40.11 -5.21 -43.31
C ARG A 153 -39.70 -6.01 -44.54
N ARG A 154 -38.66 -6.84 -44.47
CA ARG A 154 -38.20 -7.61 -45.64
C ARG A 154 -39.11 -8.81 -45.96
N ARG A 155 -39.90 -9.31 -45.01
CA ARG A 155 -40.78 -10.48 -45.21
C ARG A 155 -42.16 -10.19 -45.79
N LYS A 156 -42.53 -8.91 -45.99
CA LYS A 156 -43.84 -8.50 -46.55
C LYS A 156 -43.75 -7.99 -48.00
N GLY A 157 -42.58 -8.10 -48.63
CA GLY A 157 -42.28 -7.56 -49.96
C GLY A 157 -41.83 -8.60 -50.99
N GLU A 158 -42.07 -9.89 -50.73
CA GLU A 158 -42.07 -10.96 -51.73
C GLU A 158 -43.44 -11.64 -51.72
#